data_AF-A0A524N7Q0-F1
#
_entry.id   AF-A0A524N7Q0-F1
#
_cell.length_a   1.000
_cell.length_b   1.000
_cell.length_c   1.000
_cell.angle_alpha   90.00
_cell.angle_beta   90.00
_cell.angle_gamma   90.00
#
_symmetry.space_group_name_H-M   'P 1'
#
loop_
_entity.id
_entity.type
_entity.pdbx_description
1 polymer ?
#
loop_
_entity_poly.entity_id
_entity_poly.type
_entity_poly.pdbx_seq_one_letter_code
_entity_poly.pdbx_strand_id
1 'polypeptide(L)' 'MTGEYDSLIERLESVAADLDEIAFDRLREAVADGEVTRPVADKKLMQARRAIEKAAAALRQLDVT' A
#
# COMPACT_ATOMS: atom_id res chain seq x y z
N MET A 1 -7.59 -10.00 22.79
CA MET A 1 -8.80 -10.34 22.03
C MET A 1 -8.46 -10.15 20.59
N THR A 2 -8.73 -11.14 19.73
CA THR A 2 -8.58 -10.99 18.28
C THR A 2 -9.90 -10.46 17.75
N GLY A 3 -9.87 -9.29 17.10
CA GLY A 3 -11.02 -8.68 16.44
C GLY A 3 -11.55 -9.55 15.30
N GLU A 4 -12.81 -9.37 14.93
CA GLU A 4 -13.45 -10.11 13.82
C GLU A 4 -12.68 -9.89 12.51
N TYR A 5 -12.07 -8.72 12.35
CA TYR A 5 -11.41 -8.32 11.10
C TYR A 5 -9.87 -8.35 11.16
N ASP A 6 -9.25 -8.77 12.27
CA ASP A 6 -7.78 -8.73 12.44
C ASP A 6 -7.02 -9.40 11.29
N SER A 7 -7.43 -10.62 10.89
CA SER A 7 -6.78 -11.33 9.77
C SER A 7 -6.93 -10.61 8.43
N LEU A 8 -8.01 -9.85 8.22
CA LEU A 8 -8.23 -9.07 7.01
C LEU A 8 -7.38 -7.78 7.05
N ILE A 9 -7.27 -7.16 8.22
CA ILE A 9 -6.42 -6.00 8.47
C ILE A 9 -4.95 -6.35 8.19
N GLU A 10 -4.44 -7.45 8.75
CA GLU A 10 -3.07 -7.92 8.52
C GLU A 10 -2.78 -8.16 7.03
N ARG A 11 -3.73 -8.77 6.31
CA ARG A 11 -3.59 -8.98 4.86
C ARG A 11 -3.57 -7.66 4.08
N LEU A 12 -4.41 -6.68 4.44
CA LEU A 12 -4.40 -5.37 3.81
C LEU A 12 -3.07 -4.65 4.08
N GLU A 13 -2.54 -4.73 5.30
CA GLU A 13 -1.25 -4.13 5.66
C GLU A 13 -0.09 -4.78 4.90
N SER A 14 -0.10 -6.11 4.74
CA SER A 14 0.88 -6.81 3.90
C SER A 14 0.82 -6.34 2.44
N VAL A 15 -0.38 -6.25 1.84
CA VAL A 15 -0.51 -5.77 0.45
C VAL A 15 -0.07 -4.30 0.33
N ALA A 16 -0.32 -3.47 1.34
CA ALA A 16 0.15 -2.09 1.35
C ALA A 16 1.69 -2.00 1.37
N ALA A 17 2.35 -2.89 2.12
CA ALA A 17 3.81 -3.00 2.13
C ALA A 17 4.36 -3.45 0.76
N ASP A 18 3.77 -4.50 0.18
CA ASP A 18 4.15 -4.99 -1.16
C ASP A 18 4.07 -3.89 -2.22
N LEU A 19 3.02 -3.06 -2.17
CA LEU A 19 2.88 -1.92 -3.10
C LEU A 19 3.94 -0.84 -2.91
N ASP A 20 4.43 -0.64 -1.69
CA ASP A 20 5.50 0.31 -1.40
C ASP A 20 6.85 -0.21 -1.93
N GLU A 21 7.13 -1.50 -1.73
CA GLU A 21 8.31 -2.17 -2.30
C GLU A 21 8.32 -2.09 -3.83
N ILE A 22 7.20 -2.45 -4.47
CA ILE A 22 7.06 -2.35 -5.94
C ILE A 22 7.26 -0.92 -6.43
N ALA A 23 6.72 0.08 -5.73
CA ALA A 23 6.91 1.47 -6.10
C ALA A 23 8.38 1.90 -5.96
N PHE A 24 9.05 1.46 -4.91
CA PHE A 24 10.45 1.76 -4.69
C PHE A 24 11.36 1.11 -5.74
N ASP A 25 11.12 -0.15 -6.09
CA ASP A 25 11.87 -0.83 -7.15
C ASP A 25 11.67 -0.14 -8.51
N ARG A 26 10.43 0.23 -8.85
CA ARG A 26 10.11 1.00 -10.07
C ARG A 26 10.83 2.36 -10.11
N LEU A 27 10.99 3.01 -8.96
CA LEU A 27 11.75 4.26 -8.87
C LEU A 27 13.24 4.01 -9.09
N ARG A 28 13.81 2.94 -8.52
CA ARG A 28 15.23 2.60 -8.76
C ARG A 28 15.49 2.26 -10.22
N GLU A 29 14.61 1.50 -10.87
CA GLU A 29 14.69 1.17 -12.29
C GLU A 29 14.66 2.43 -13.17
N ALA A 30 13.70 3.33 -12.93
CA ALA A 30 13.61 4.59 -13.68
C ALA A 30 14.89 5.44 -13.55
N VAL A 31 15.48 5.51 -12.34
CA VAL A 31 16.75 6.20 -12.14
C VAL A 31 17.90 5.52 -12.89
N ALA A 32 17.95 4.18 -12.91
CA ALA A 32 18.96 3.41 -13.64
C ALA A 32 18.85 3.61 -15.16
N ASP A 33 17.63 3.78 -15.67
CA ASP A 33 17.34 4.04 -17.09
C ASP A 33 17.57 5.52 -17.49
N GLY A 34 17.92 6.38 -16.53
CA GLY A 34 18.16 7.81 -16.77
C GLY A 34 16.88 8.64 -16.94
N GLU A 35 15.73 8.12 -16.52
CA GLU A 35 14.46 8.84 -16.57
C GLU A 35 14.49 10.04 -15.63
N VAL A 36 14.15 11.21 -16.18
CA VAL A 36 14.07 12.48 -15.42
C VAL A 36 12.68 12.74 -14.85
N THR A 37 11.71 11.88 -15.17
CA THR A 37 10.33 12.01 -14.67
C THR A 37 9.91 10.78 -13.87
N ARG A 38 9.10 11.02 -12.83
CA ARG A 38 8.55 9.92 -12.02
C ARG A 38 7.61 9.07 -12.88
N PRO A 39 7.71 7.74 -12.87
CA PRO A 39 6.84 6.88 -13.67
C PRO A 39 5.35 7.15 -13.38
N VAL A 40 4.51 7.22 -14.42
CA VAL A 40 3.06 7.44 -14.26
C VAL A 40 2.42 6.35 -13.38
N ALA A 41 2.96 5.13 -13.44
CA ALA A 41 2.53 4.00 -12.62
C ALA A 41 2.72 4.25 -11.11
N ASP A 42 3.75 4.99 -10.70
CA ASP A 42 4.03 5.27 -9.29
C ASP A 42 2.86 6.01 -8.62
N LYS A 43 2.32 7.03 -9.27
CA LYS A 43 1.17 7.77 -8.73
C LYS A 43 -0.02 6.84 -8.48
N LYS A 44 -0.29 5.90 -9.40
CA LYS A 44 -1.37 4.92 -9.25
C LYS A 44 -1.07 3.91 -8.14
N LEU A 45 0.18 3.47 -7.98
CA LEU A 45 0.61 2.60 -6.88
C LEU A 45 0.41 3.28 -5.51
N MET A 46 0.81 4.55 -5.39
CA MET A 46 0.60 5.32 -4.17
C MET A 46 -0.88 5.53 -3.85
N GLN A 47 -1.73 5.73 -4.87
CA GLN A 47 -3.17 5.81 -4.70
C GLN A 47 -3.77 4.48 -4.21
N ALA A 48 -3.34 3.36 -4.79
CA ALA A 48 -3.78 2.03 -4.37
C ALA A 48 -3.36 1.74 -2.92
N ARG A 49 -2.10 1.98 -2.56
CA ARG A 49 -1.58 1.81 -1.19
C ARG A 49 -2.42 2.57 -0.17
N ARG A 50 -2.68 3.86 -0.42
CA ARG A 50 -3.53 4.69 0.45
C ARG A 50 -4.97 4.21 0.56
N ALA A 51 -5.54 3.66 -0.51
CA ALA A 51 -6.88 3.11 -0.46
C ALA A 51 -6.95 1.87 0.44
N ILE A 52 -5.93 1.01 0.39
CA ILE A 52 -5.80 -0.19 1.22
C ILE A 52 -5.60 0.19 2.69
N GLU A 53 -4.71 1.14 2.99
CA GLU A 53 -4.53 1.64 4.36
C GLU A 53 -5.83 2.20 4.96
N LYS A 54 -6.61 2.93 4.16
CA LYS A 54 -7.94 3.43 4.58
C LYS A 54 -8.93 2.30 4.86
N ALA A 55 -8.92 1.24 4.05
CA ALA A 55 -9.76 0.08 4.29
C ALA A 55 -9.39 -0.63 5.60
N ALA A 56 -8.09 -0.85 5.85
CA ALA A 56 -7.60 -1.43 7.10
C ALA A 56 -7.98 -0.59 8.32
N ALA A 57 -7.84 0.74 8.22
CA ALA A 57 -8.23 1.66 9.28
C ALA A 57 -9.75 1.64 9.56
N ALA A 58 -10.59 1.52 8.52
CA ALA A 58 -12.03 1.43 8.68
C ALA A 58 -12.44 0.14 9.40
N LEU A 59 -11.83 -1.01 9.04
CA LEU A 59 -12.08 -2.29 9.71
C LEU A 59 -11.63 -2.26 11.18
N ARG A 60 -10.47 -1.67 11.46
CA ARG A 60 -9.97 -1.52 12.84
C ARG A 60 -10.92 -0.69 13.71
N GLN A 61 -11.63 0.29 13.14
CA GLN A 61 -12.65 1.05 13.87
C GLN A 61 -13.88 0.19 14.22
N LEU A 62 -14.23 -0.78 13.38
CA LEU A 62 -15.32 -1.72 13.65
C LEU A 62 -14.97 -2.68 14.79
N ASP A 63 -13.71 -3.11 14.92
CA ASP A 63 -13.28 -4.01 16.02
C ASP A 63 -13.24 -3.34 17.41
N VAL A 64 -13.17 -2.01 17.45
CA VAL A 64 -13.11 -1.22 18.71
C VAL A 64 -14.51 -0.82 19.20
N THR A 65 -15.54 -0.95 18.35
CA THR A 65 -16.92 -0.54 18.62
C THR A 65 -17.78 -1.72 19.08
#